data_AF-A0A966DYX0-F1
#
_entry.id   AF-A0A966DYX0-F1
#
_cell.length_a   1.000
_cell.length_b   1.000
_cell.length_c   1.000
_cell.angle_alpha   90.00
_cell.angle_beta   90.00
_cell.angle_gamma   90.00
#
_symmetry.space_group_name_H-M   'P 1'
#
loop_
_entity.id
_entity.type
_entity.pdbx_description
1 polymer ?
#
loop_
_entity_poly.entity_id
_entity_poly.type
_entity_poly.pdbx_seq_one_letter_code
_entity_poly.pdbx_strand_id
1 'polypeptide(L)' 'MLPRLAIALFALFFNYQASADELLMKNGSLLVGTLVSASDSTVVFDTPFAGEITLWMTSGYTAINGSPNRTVS' A
#
# COMPACT_ATOMS: atom_id res chain seq x y z
N MET A 1 -6.79 -39.87 14.83
CA MET A 1 -5.57 -39.13 14.40
C MET A 1 -5.87 -37.90 13.51
N LEU A 2 -7.11 -37.39 13.49
CA LEU A 2 -7.55 -36.31 12.57
C LEU A 2 -7.24 -34.84 12.94
N PRO A 3 -6.90 -34.42 14.18
CA PRO A 3 -6.88 -32.99 14.50
C PRO A 3 -5.71 -32.24 13.85
N ARG A 4 -4.63 -32.95 13.52
CA ARG A 4 -3.39 -32.39 12.96
C ARG A 4 -3.57 -31.90 11.52
N LEU A 5 -4.39 -32.62 10.75
CA LEU A 5 -4.70 -32.28 9.35
C LEU A 5 -5.61 -31.05 9.27
N ALA A 6 -6.58 -30.94 10.18
CA ALA A 6 -7.48 -29.79 10.25
C ALA A 6 -6.73 -28.48 10.61
N ILE A 7 -5.76 -28.55 11.52
CA ILE A 7 -4.93 -27.39 11.90
C ILE A 7 -4.06 -26.92 10.72
N ALA A 8 -3.45 -27.85 9.98
CA ALA A 8 -2.66 -27.53 8.80
C ALA A 8 -3.50 -26.87 7.70
N LEU A 9 -4.73 -27.33 7.50
CA LEU A 9 -5.66 -26.74 6.54
C LEU A 9 -6.09 -25.32 6.96
N PHE A 10 -6.30 -25.10 8.26
CA PHE A 10 -6.69 -23.79 8.80
C PHE A 10 -5.58 -22.75 8.67
N ALA A 11 -4.31 -23.14 8.84
CA ALA A 11 -3.16 -22.23 8.75
C ALA A 11 -2.92 -21.67 7.33
N LEU A 12 -3.33 -22.38 6.28
CA LEU A 12 -3.18 -21.92 4.89
C LEU A 12 -4.02 -20.68 4.58
N PHE A 13 -5.14 -20.46 5.29
CA PHE A 13 -6.06 -19.34 5.05
C PHE A 13 -5.56 -17.98 5.58
N PHE A 14 -4.51 -17.95 6.42
CA PHE A 14 -4.03 -16.71 7.05
C PHE A 14 -2.92 -15.98 6.28
N ASN A 15 -2.60 -16.39 5.05
CA ASN A 15 -1.56 -15.74 4.24
C ASN A 15 -2.06 -14.49 3.49
N TYR A 16 -2.86 -13.64 4.14
CA TYR A 16 -3.23 -12.35 3.56
C TYR A 16 -2.02 -11.40 3.68
N GLN A 17 -1.22 -11.31 2.62
CA GLN A 17 -0.11 -10.38 2.51
C GLN A 17 -0.68 -8.96 2.46
N ALA A 18 -0.78 -8.30 3.62
CA ALA A 18 -1.07 -6.89 3.70
C ALA A 18 0.16 -6.09 3.25
N SER A 19 0.33 -5.90 1.94
CA SER A 19 1.35 -5.00 1.40
C SER A 19 0.79 -3.57 1.39
N ALA A 20 1.29 -2.73 2.29
CA ALA A 20 1.08 -1.29 2.20
C ALA A 20 2.17 -0.67 1.31
N ASP A 21 1.78 0.25 0.45
CA ASP A 21 2.69 1.11 -0.31
C ASP A 21 3.23 2.22 0.60
N GLU A 22 4.45 2.64 0.33
CA GLU A 22 5.13 3.70 1.07
C GLU A 22 5.46 4.87 0.14
N LEU A 23 5.20 6.08 0.59
CA LEU A 23 5.53 7.31 -0.13
C LEU A 23 6.51 8.14 0.72
N LEU A 24 7.72 8.34 0.20
CA LEU A 24 8.76 9.12 0.85
C LEU A 24 8.64 10.59 0.46
N MET A 25 8.40 11.44 1.44
CA MET A 25 8.24 12.87 1.29
C MET A 25 9.59 13.60 1.20
N LYS A 26 9.60 14.81 0.61
CA LYS A 26 10.81 15.67 0.47
C LYS A 26 11.42 16.08 1.81
N ASN A 27 10.61 16.15 2.86
CA ASN A 27 11.05 16.43 4.22
C ASN A 27 11.56 15.18 4.98
N GLY A 28 11.57 14.00 4.33
CA GLY A 28 11.96 12.73 4.94
C GLY A 28 10.84 11.98 5.67
N SER A 29 9.61 12.50 5.70
CA SER A 29 8.46 11.78 6.27
C SER A 29 8.04 10.61 5.37
N LEU A 30 7.50 9.56 5.98
CA LEU A 30 6.95 8.40 5.27
C LEU A 30 5.43 8.41 5.39
N LEU A 31 4.75 8.27 4.26
CA LEU A 31 3.31 8.10 4.20
C LEU A 31 3.01 6.64 3.80
N VAL A 32 2.27 5.93 4.65
CA VAL A 32 1.96 4.51 4.48
C VAL A 32 0.48 4.37 4.13
N GLY A 33 0.19 3.62 3.07
CA GLY A 33 -1.18 3.43 2.59
C GLY A 33 -1.23 2.58 1.34
N THR A 34 -2.25 2.78 0.51
CA THR A 34 -2.38 2.16 -0.81
C THR A 34 -2.30 3.26 -1.86
N LEU A 35 -1.40 3.11 -2.83
CA LEU A 35 -1.36 4.01 -3.98
C LEU A 35 -2.60 3.75 -4.85
N VAL A 36 -3.51 4.73 -4.91
CA VAL A 36 -4.75 4.63 -5.70
C VAL A 36 -4.50 5.09 -7.14
N SER A 37 -3.76 6.20 -7.31
CA SER A 37 -3.40 6.71 -8.64
C SER A 37 -2.16 7.57 -8.62
N ALA A 38 -1.43 7.58 -9.73
CA ALA A 38 -0.30 8.46 -9.97
C ALA A 38 -0.45 9.11 -11.35
N SER A 39 -0.21 10.41 -11.43
CA SER A 39 -0.18 11.22 -12.64
C SER A 39 1.00 12.18 -12.59
N ASP A 40 1.29 12.86 -13.70
CA ASP A 40 2.44 13.74 -13.84
C ASP A 40 2.48 14.92 -12.84
N SER A 41 1.35 15.21 -12.18
CA SER A 41 1.23 16.33 -11.24
C SER A 41 0.69 15.95 -9.86
N THR A 42 0.08 14.76 -9.72
CA THR A 42 -0.66 14.34 -8.53
C THR A 42 -0.47 12.87 -8.23
N VAL A 43 -0.43 12.55 -6.95
CA VAL A 43 -0.52 11.18 -6.44
C VAL A 43 -1.67 11.12 -5.44
N VAL A 44 -2.52 10.10 -5.58
CA VAL A 44 -3.64 9.83 -4.66
C VAL A 44 -3.31 8.58 -3.87
N PHE A 45 -3.33 8.70 -2.55
CA PHE A 45 -3.00 7.64 -1.61
C PHE A 45 -4.17 7.42 -0.65
N ASP A 46 -4.64 6.20 -0.52
CA ASP A 46 -5.60 5.83 0.52
C ASP A 46 -4.85 5.38 1.77
N THR A 47 -5.00 6.12 2.86
CA THR A 47 -4.31 5.84 4.12
C THR A 47 -5.29 5.28 5.15
N PRO A 48 -4.87 4.31 5.98
CA PRO A 48 -5.76 3.72 6.99
C PRO A 48 -6.14 4.70 8.12
N PHE A 49 -5.48 5.87 8.20
CA PHE A 49 -5.67 6.84 9.29
C PHE A 49 -6.49 8.06 8.86
N ALA A 50 -6.35 8.51 7.61
CA ALA A 50 -6.97 9.74 7.12
C ALA A 50 -7.82 9.52 5.86
N GLY A 51 -7.92 8.28 5.37
CA GLY A 51 -8.56 7.96 4.10
C GLY A 51 -7.74 8.49 2.93
N GLU A 52 -8.43 8.92 1.88
CA GLU A 52 -7.83 9.39 0.64
C GLU A 52 -7.14 10.76 0.80
N ILE A 53 -5.84 10.80 0.49
CA ILE A 53 -5.00 11.98 0.50
C ILE A 53 -4.49 12.22 -0.92
N THR A 54 -4.68 13.44 -1.43
CA THR A 54 -4.10 13.89 -2.70
C THR A 54 -2.83 14.72 -2.43
N LEU A 55 -1.73 14.33 -3.07
CA LEU A 55 -0.43 14.99 -2.95
C LEU A 55 -0.02 15.57 -4.31
N TRP A 56 0.31 16.86 -4.34
CA TRP A 56 0.87 17.50 -5.53
C TRP A 56 2.38 17.27 -5.62
N MET A 57 2.84 16.88 -6.81
CA MET A 57 4.25 16.58 -7.10
C MET A 57 5.17 17.80 -6.87
N THR A 58 4.62 19.00 -7.12
CA THR A 58 5.31 20.26 -6.83
C THR A 58 5.60 20.44 -5.33
N SER A 59 4.73 19.93 -4.45
CA SER A 59 4.72 20.30 -3.03
C SER A 59 5.34 19.30 -2.05
N GLY A 60 5.71 18.05 -2.38
CA GLY A 60 6.15 17.22 -1.24
C GLY A 60 6.67 15.81 -1.34
N TYR A 61 6.82 15.13 -2.48
CA TYR A 61 7.35 13.76 -2.47
C TYR A 61 8.54 13.54 -3.41
N THR A 62 9.40 12.60 -3.00
CA THR A 62 10.70 12.31 -3.63
C THR A 62 10.69 10.97 -4.34
N ALA A 63 9.99 9.97 -3.79
CA ALA A 63 9.84 8.65 -4.40
C ALA A 63 8.61 7.91 -3.84
N ILE A 64 7.97 7.08 -4.67
CA ILE A 64 7.01 6.07 -4.24
C ILE A 64 7.71 4.71 -4.20
N ASN A 65 7.57 3.98 -3.10
CA ASN A 65 8.11 2.64 -2.92
C ASN A 65 6.92 1.71 -2.64
N GLY A 66 6.42 1.07 -3.70
CA GLY A 66 5.20 0.30 -3.72
C GLY A 66 5.09 -0.44 -5.04
N SER A 67 4.32 -1.53 -5.08
CA SER A 67 4.27 -2.40 -6.27
C SER A 67 3.71 -1.64 -7.47
N PRO A 68 4.46 -1.44 -8.57
CA PRO A 68 3.95 -0.76 -9.77
C PRO A 68 2.91 -1.59 -10.54
N ASN A 69 2.50 -2.75 -10.02
CA ASN A 69 1.77 -3.77 -10.77
C ASN A 69 0.23 -3.66 -10.68
N ARG A 70 -0.31 -2.45 -10.56
CA ARG A 70 -1.73 -2.17 -10.83
C ARG A 70 -1.84 -1.19 -11.98
N THR A 71 -1.63 -1.71 -13.19
CA THR A 71 -2.18 -1.12 -14.41
C THR A 71 -3.70 -1.03 -14.20
N VAL A 72 -4.19 0.18 -13.93
CA VAL A 72 -5.63 0.46 -14.05
C VAL A 72 -6.01 0.17 -15.50
N SER A 73 -6.84 -0.87 -15.68
CA SER A 73 -7.42 -1.22 -16.99
C SER A 73 -8.34 -0.13 -17.50
#